data_AF-A0A841EAW4-F1
#
_entry.id   AF-A0A841EAW4-F1
#
_cell.length_a   1.000
_cell.length_b   1.000
_cell.length_c   1.000
_cell.angle_alpha   90.00
_cell.angle_beta   90.00
_cell.angle_gamma   90.00
#
_symmetry.space_group_name_H-M   'P 1'
#
loop_
_entity.id
_entity.type
_entity.pdbx_description
1 polymer ?
#
loop_
_entity_poly.entity_id
_entity_poly.type
_entity_poly.pdbx_seq_one_letter_code
_entity_poly.pdbx_strand_id
1 'polypeptide(L)'
;MPTSPMLDDLLRRLRSGVSQDAPPQPQRVADRLLQETGADIALINADGEAEVATSGITGGVLAALEPVLTQLLGGQVAAAATQAGGMHVRCELLRRDAPRTVLVVAAGSPLTREAITLASHTGTVIDTLRRVHHADTVADRYRYAAGRLRVGLFMALMAGDVTLARRMTVGAVPPLLDAERVRVHLLYCPPSERDSIAATYQDGPGDRGRSLIVRCPVYEPHLICLVPDDDGGDRDGSGLGAVLRSLVRHDPRYALGISEPQPLQATAEGYEQARHALAAARHTTGRTAPYHGHAPLAGLLPRAQAGAWSRAVLAPLDTLPRFTVDVTRLALTFPRLGVARLLGISRNTVTAHLRRAEDAIGADLHDIHVRADLALAMAVSGLPAVGGGPDGPPQGALDALLATEEADAWARAFLKPVEDRADPHLRSTLRAWVGAGGDAQRAARGLAVSRTTVRSRMRTAERLLNRDLLALGPGTHDLVHALRIADRAP
;
A
#
# COMPACT_ATOMS: atom_id res chain seq x y z
N MET A 1 -40.61 -22.22 28.94
CA MET A 1 -40.72 -23.64 28.53
C MET A 1 -39.34 -24.25 28.66
N PRO A 2 -39.20 -25.47 29.20
CA PRO A 2 -37.89 -26.08 29.38
C PRO A 2 -37.26 -26.30 28.00
N THR A 3 -36.03 -25.84 27.81
CA THR A 3 -35.20 -26.19 26.66
C THR A 3 -35.06 -27.71 26.63
N SER A 4 -35.32 -28.33 25.47
CA SER A 4 -35.16 -29.77 25.33
C SER A 4 -33.71 -30.15 25.72
N PRO A 5 -33.48 -31.20 26.52
CA PRO A 5 -32.13 -31.64 26.89
C PRO A 5 -31.25 -31.91 25.65
N MET A 6 -31.88 -32.18 24.50
CA MET A 6 -31.23 -32.32 23.20
C MET A 6 -30.71 -30.98 22.63
N LEU A 7 -31.41 -29.86 22.86
CA LEU A 7 -30.98 -28.53 22.46
C LEU A 7 -29.76 -28.07 23.29
N ASP A 8 -29.76 -28.36 24.60
CA ASP A 8 -28.62 -28.06 25.49
C ASP A 8 -27.41 -28.96 25.22
N ASP A 9 -27.61 -30.17 24.72
CA ASP A 9 -26.54 -31.05 24.22
C ASP A 9 -25.99 -30.56 22.88
N LEU A 10 -26.86 -30.13 21.95
CA LEU A 10 -26.46 -29.59 20.65
C LEU A 10 -25.70 -28.26 20.81
N LEU A 11 -26.16 -27.35 21.69
CA LEU A 11 -25.46 -26.11 22.02
C LEU A 11 -24.13 -26.36 22.77
N ARG A 12 -24.06 -27.34 23.67
CA ARG A 12 -22.79 -27.76 24.32
C ARG A 12 -21.81 -28.34 23.31
N ARG A 13 -22.28 -29.13 22.35
CA ARG A 13 -21.44 -29.77 21.33
C ARG A 13 -20.99 -28.81 20.22
N LEU A 14 -21.81 -27.81 19.88
CA LEU A 14 -21.37 -26.68 19.06
C LEU A 14 -20.28 -25.85 19.75
N ARG A 15 -20.31 -25.76 21.08
CA ARG A 15 -19.23 -25.14 21.88
C ARG A 15 -17.98 -26.03 22.01
N SER A 16 -18.13 -27.35 22.07
CA SER A 16 -16.98 -28.28 22.22
C SER A 16 -16.29 -28.64 20.90
N GLY A 17 -16.96 -28.43 19.75
CA GLY A 17 -16.35 -28.51 18.41
C GLY A 17 -15.47 -27.30 18.06
N VAL A 18 -15.34 -26.33 18.96
CA VAL A 18 -14.38 -25.21 18.90
C VAL A 18 -12.98 -25.75 19.28
N SER A 19 -12.47 -26.72 18.52
CA SER A 19 -11.02 -26.88 18.40
C SER A 19 -10.48 -25.71 17.59
N GLN A 20 -9.37 -25.15 18.04
CA GLN A 20 -8.85 -23.81 17.74
C GLN A 20 -8.50 -23.45 16.28
N ASP A 21 -8.90 -24.23 15.26
CA ASP A 21 -8.40 -24.03 13.88
C ASP A 21 -9.44 -23.80 12.76
N ALA A 22 -10.76 -23.78 13.02
CA ALA A 22 -11.71 -23.29 12.01
C ALA A 22 -13.08 -22.90 12.60
N PRO A 23 -13.68 -21.77 12.18
CA PRO A 23 -15.05 -21.43 12.57
C PRO A 23 -16.05 -22.49 12.05
N PRO A 24 -17.14 -22.77 12.80
CA PRO A 24 -18.14 -23.76 12.39
C PRO A 24 -18.83 -23.31 11.10
N GLN A 25 -18.71 -24.12 10.05
CA GLN A 25 -19.31 -23.84 8.75
C GLN A 25 -20.83 -24.13 8.78
N PRO A 26 -21.69 -23.20 8.30
CA PRO A 26 -23.15 -23.37 8.20
C PRO A 26 -23.60 -24.73 7.64
N GLN A 27 -22.92 -25.21 6.60
CA GLN A 27 -23.23 -26.50 5.95
C GLN A 27 -23.05 -27.69 6.89
N ARG A 28 -21.98 -27.71 7.70
CA ARG A 28 -21.71 -28.82 8.63
C ARG A 28 -22.78 -28.95 9.72
N VAL A 29 -23.38 -27.83 10.12
CA VAL A 29 -24.47 -27.81 11.09
C VAL A 29 -25.76 -28.34 10.45
N ALA A 30 -26.02 -27.98 9.19
CA ALA A 30 -27.15 -28.51 8.42
C ALA A 30 -27.04 -30.02 8.16
N ASP A 31 -25.86 -30.49 7.72
CA ASP A 31 -25.61 -31.92 7.46
C ASP A 31 -25.75 -32.76 8.73
N ARG A 32 -25.34 -32.22 9.87
CA ARG A 32 -25.49 -32.89 11.17
C ARG A 32 -26.95 -32.97 11.60
N LEU A 33 -27.73 -31.92 11.33
CA LEU A 33 -29.16 -31.92 11.64
C LEU A 33 -29.93 -32.92 10.77
N LEU A 34 -29.53 -33.08 9.50
CA LEU A 34 -30.01 -34.17 8.64
C LEU A 34 -29.75 -35.54 9.27
N GLN A 35 -28.54 -35.78 9.79
CA GLN A 35 -28.19 -37.05 10.45
C GLN A 35 -29.02 -37.31 11.72
N GLU A 36 -29.32 -36.28 12.50
CA GLU A 36 -30.04 -36.41 13.78
C GLU A 36 -31.56 -36.50 13.63
N THR A 37 -32.14 -35.86 12.61
CA THR A 37 -33.61 -35.79 12.42
C THR A 37 -34.14 -36.57 11.21
N GLY A 38 -33.28 -36.93 10.27
CA GLY A 38 -33.67 -37.47 8.97
C GLY A 38 -34.40 -36.47 8.07
N ALA A 39 -34.43 -35.18 8.45
CA ALA A 39 -35.05 -34.12 7.67
C ALA A 39 -33.99 -33.30 6.93
N ASP A 40 -34.20 -33.10 5.64
CA ASP A 40 -33.41 -32.21 4.80
C ASP A 40 -33.76 -30.75 5.05
N ILE A 41 -32.75 -29.88 4.95
CA ILE A 41 -32.88 -28.47 5.32
C ILE A 41 -32.21 -27.57 4.29
N ALA A 42 -32.88 -26.47 3.96
CA ALA A 42 -32.31 -25.40 3.16
C ALA A 42 -32.62 -24.03 3.75
N LEU A 43 -31.68 -23.10 3.59
CA LEU A 43 -31.84 -21.68 3.90
C LEU A 43 -31.85 -20.89 2.61
N ILE A 44 -32.99 -20.25 2.34
CA ILE A 44 -33.23 -19.47 1.14
C ILE A 44 -33.09 -17.98 1.47
N ASN A 45 -32.31 -17.28 0.66
CA ASN A 45 -32.03 -15.85 0.82
C ASN A 45 -33.13 -14.97 0.21
N ALA A 46 -32.95 -13.65 0.31
CA ALA A 46 -33.91 -12.68 -0.22
C ALA A 46 -34.08 -12.75 -1.75
N ASP A 47 -33.08 -13.26 -2.46
CA ASP A 47 -33.07 -13.42 -3.92
C ASP A 47 -33.69 -14.77 -4.36
N GLY A 48 -34.12 -15.61 -3.42
CA GLY A 48 -34.70 -16.93 -3.69
C GLY A 48 -33.65 -18.04 -3.90
N GLU A 49 -32.37 -17.75 -3.70
CA GLU A 49 -31.28 -18.72 -3.84
C GLU A 49 -31.02 -19.47 -2.52
N ALA A 50 -30.71 -20.76 -2.64
CA ALA A 50 -30.32 -21.59 -1.51
C ALA A 50 -28.85 -21.35 -1.14
N GLU A 51 -28.60 -20.73 0.01
CA GLU A 51 -27.23 -20.47 0.49
C GLU A 51 -26.68 -21.61 1.36
N VAL A 52 -27.55 -22.44 1.91
CA VAL A 52 -27.25 -23.70 2.60
C VAL A 52 -28.32 -24.68 2.20
N ALA A 53 -27.96 -25.88 1.77
CA ALA A 53 -28.92 -26.94 1.45
C ALA A 53 -28.29 -28.30 1.69
N THR A 54 -29.03 -29.19 2.34
CA THR A 54 -28.67 -30.62 2.41
C THR A 54 -29.05 -31.33 1.10
N SER A 55 -28.51 -32.52 0.88
CA SER A 55 -28.56 -33.21 -0.42
C SER A 55 -29.96 -33.57 -0.92
N GLY A 56 -30.97 -33.71 -0.04
CA GLY A 56 -32.33 -34.04 -0.45
C GLY A 56 -33.14 -32.86 -1.00
N ILE A 57 -32.73 -31.60 -0.74
CA ILE A 57 -33.37 -30.42 -1.33
C ILE A 57 -32.70 -30.10 -2.66
N THR A 58 -33.20 -30.73 -3.71
CA THR A 58 -32.73 -30.55 -5.08
C THR A 58 -33.35 -29.31 -5.75
N GLY A 59 -32.78 -28.88 -6.88
CA GLY A 59 -33.34 -27.78 -7.68
C GLY A 59 -34.79 -27.99 -8.11
N GLY A 60 -35.21 -29.24 -8.35
CA GLY A 60 -36.60 -29.58 -8.67
C GLY A 60 -37.57 -29.37 -7.50
N VAL A 61 -37.11 -29.63 -6.27
CA VAL A 61 -37.89 -29.35 -5.05
C VAL A 61 -38.01 -27.86 -4.82
N LEU A 62 -36.92 -27.10 -4.99
CA LEU A 62 -36.93 -25.64 -4.86
C LEU A 62 -37.83 -24.97 -5.91
N ALA A 63 -37.80 -25.43 -7.16
CA ALA A 63 -38.69 -24.93 -8.21
C ALA A 63 -40.18 -25.17 -7.86
N ALA A 64 -40.52 -26.33 -7.31
CA ALA A 64 -41.88 -26.61 -6.85
C ALA A 64 -42.32 -25.74 -5.66
N LEU A 65 -41.37 -25.20 -4.89
CA LEU A 65 -41.62 -24.32 -3.74
C LEU A 65 -41.65 -22.82 -4.12
N GLU A 66 -41.31 -22.44 -5.34
CA GLU A 66 -41.21 -21.05 -5.80
C GLU A 66 -42.44 -20.19 -5.43
N PRO A 67 -43.70 -20.63 -5.61
CA PRO A 67 -44.86 -19.82 -5.22
C PRO A 67 -44.91 -19.54 -3.72
N VAL A 68 -44.56 -20.55 -2.91
CA VAL A 68 -44.56 -20.44 -1.44
C VAL A 68 -43.39 -19.56 -0.96
N LEU A 69 -42.21 -19.73 -1.55
CA LEU A 69 -41.03 -18.91 -1.26
C LEU A 69 -41.28 -17.44 -1.62
N THR A 70 -41.93 -17.16 -2.75
CA THR A 70 -42.30 -15.80 -3.17
C THR A 70 -43.22 -15.14 -2.15
N GLN A 71 -44.23 -15.85 -1.63
CA GLN A 71 -45.12 -15.32 -0.60
C GLN A 71 -44.40 -15.05 0.73
N LEU A 72 -43.49 -15.94 1.15
CA LEU A 72 -42.70 -15.79 2.38
C LEU A 72 -41.70 -14.64 2.26
N LEU A 73 -40.89 -14.61 1.20
CA LEU A 73 -39.91 -13.55 0.94
C LEU A 73 -40.58 -12.20 0.69
N GLY A 74 -41.78 -12.20 0.07
CA GLY A 74 -42.66 -11.03 -0.05
C GLY A 74 -43.28 -10.58 1.27
N GLY A 75 -43.27 -11.42 2.31
CA GLY A 75 -43.77 -11.12 3.65
C GLY A 75 -45.28 -11.22 3.80
N GLN A 76 -45.94 -11.94 2.89
CA GLN A 76 -47.37 -12.18 2.90
C GLN A 76 -47.77 -13.24 3.95
N VAL A 77 -46.88 -14.19 4.22
CA VAL A 77 -47.06 -15.26 5.21
C VAL A 77 -45.77 -15.45 6.02
N ALA A 78 -45.89 -16.00 7.23
CA ALA A 78 -44.75 -16.25 8.12
C ALA A 78 -44.26 -17.72 8.12
N ALA A 79 -45.14 -18.65 7.76
CA ALA A 79 -44.82 -20.06 7.60
C ALA A 79 -45.86 -20.71 6.68
N ALA A 80 -45.46 -21.79 6.00
CA ALA A 80 -46.31 -22.60 5.14
C ALA A 80 -45.90 -24.07 5.26
N ALA A 81 -46.88 -24.98 5.14
CA ALA A 81 -46.63 -26.41 5.02
C ALA A 81 -47.24 -26.89 3.70
N THR A 82 -46.49 -27.68 2.94
CA THR A 82 -46.89 -28.16 1.61
C THR A 82 -46.23 -29.52 1.33
N GLN A 83 -46.56 -30.11 0.17
CA GLN A 83 -45.83 -31.24 -0.38
C GLN A 83 -45.15 -30.83 -1.69
N ALA A 84 -43.88 -31.19 -1.83
CA ALA A 84 -43.10 -30.91 -3.04
C ALA A 84 -42.16 -32.08 -3.34
N GLY A 85 -42.16 -32.58 -4.57
CA GLY A 85 -41.29 -33.69 -4.99
C GLY A 85 -41.47 -34.98 -4.19
N GLY A 86 -42.69 -35.26 -3.69
CA GLY A 86 -42.98 -36.42 -2.84
C GLY A 86 -42.54 -36.26 -1.38
N MET A 87 -42.01 -35.09 -0.99
CA MET A 87 -41.62 -34.78 0.38
C MET A 87 -42.67 -33.92 1.08
N HIS A 88 -42.79 -34.11 2.40
CA HIS A 88 -43.50 -33.20 3.28
C HIS A 88 -42.57 -32.03 3.63
N VAL A 89 -42.96 -30.83 3.22
CA VAL A 89 -42.14 -29.62 3.35
C VAL A 89 -42.79 -28.61 4.29
N ARG A 90 -42.00 -28.04 5.19
CA ARG A 90 -42.33 -26.87 5.99
C ARG A 90 -41.38 -25.74 5.65
N CYS A 91 -41.93 -24.59 5.27
CA CYS A 91 -41.19 -23.36 5.05
C CYS A 91 -41.55 -22.36 6.15
N GLU A 92 -40.58 -21.67 6.72
CA GLU A 92 -40.83 -20.62 7.72
C GLU A 92 -39.84 -19.47 7.62
N LEU A 93 -40.30 -18.26 7.90
CA LEU A 93 -39.45 -17.09 8.00
C LEU A 93 -38.66 -17.15 9.30
N LEU A 94 -37.33 -17.09 9.19
CA LEU A 94 -36.46 -16.92 10.35
C LEU A 94 -36.44 -15.46 10.84
N ARG A 95 -36.76 -14.51 9.96
CA ARG A 95 -36.83 -13.07 10.26
C ARG A 95 -37.98 -12.40 9.52
N ARG A 96 -38.60 -11.42 10.18
CA ARG A 96 -39.66 -10.59 9.59
C ARG A 96 -39.10 -9.37 8.84
N ASP A 97 -37.99 -8.81 9.31
CA ASP A 97 -37.33 -7.66 8.70
C ASP A 97 -36.44 -8.07 7.51
N ALA A 98 -36.35 -7.20 6.52
CA ALA A 98 -35.46 -7.38 5.38
C ALA A 98 -33.97 -7.25 5.78
N PRO A 99 -33.04 -7.93 5.07
CA PRO A 99 -33.30 -9.02 4.12
C PRO A 99 -33.85 -10.26 4.86
N ARG A 100 -34.89 -10.87 4.29
CA ARG A 100 -35.62 -12.02 4.87
C ARG A 100 -34.94 -13.33 4.48
N THR A 101 -34.93 -14.29 5.40
CA THR A 101 -34.41 -15.64 5.19
C THR A 101 -35.52 -16.64 5.47
N VAL A 102 -35.70 -17.61 4.58
CA VAL A 102 -36.65 -18.72 4.75
C VAL A 102 -35.90 -20.01 5.08
N LEU A 103 -36.32 -20.68 6.15
CA LEU A 103 -35.95 -22.05 6.45
C LEU A 103 -36.92 -23.00 5.74
N VAL A 104 -36.39 -23.92 4.95
CA VAL A 104 -37.11 -25.04 4.35
C VAL A 104 -36.68 -26.30 5.07
N VAL A 105 -37.65 -27.10 5.54
CA VAL A 105 -37.44 -28.41 6.16
C VAL A 105 -38.27 -29.41 5.38
N ALA A 106 -37.64 -30.47 4.88
CA ALA A 106 -38.27 -31.47 4.01
C ALA A 106 -37.97 -32.88 4.49
N ALA A 107 -38.93 -33.80 4.43
CA ALA A 107 -38.71 -35.21 4.71
C ALA A 107 -39.64 -36.10 3.87
N GLY A 108 -39.23 -37.35 3.62
CA GLY A 108 -40.07 -38.35 2.92
C GLY A 108 -41.28 -38.83 3.71
N SER A 109 -41.34 -38.53 5.02
CA SER A 109 -42.46 -38.82 5.91
C SER A 109 -42.99 -37.52 6.56
N PRO A 110 -44.20 -37.52 7.14
CA PRO A 110 -44.71 -36.36 7.87
C PRO A 110 -43.71 -35.89 8.95
N LEU A 111 -43.40 -34.59 8.95
CA LEU A 111 -42.45 -33.98 9.88
C LEU A 111 -42.99 -34.04 11.32
N THR A 112 -42.18 -34.56 12.25
CA THR A 112 -42.52 -34.57 13.67
C THR A 112 -42.39 -33.18 14.27
N ARG A 113 -43.14 -32.91 15.36
CA ARG A 113 -43.06 -31.63 16.08
C ARG A 113 -41.65 -31.36 16.62
N GLU A 114 -40.95 -32.42 17.02
CA GLU A 114 -39.57 -32.35 17.51
C GLU A 114 -38.59 -31.97 16.40
N ALA A 115 -38.69 -32.62 15.22
CA ALA A 115 -37.86 -32.29 14.06
C ALA A 115 -38.07 -30.84 13.60
N ILE A 116 -39.33 -30.38 13.56
CA ILE A 116 -39.67 -28.98 13.25
C ILE A 116 -39.01 -28.03 14.25
N THR A 117 -39.18 -28.29 15.56
CA THR A 117 -38.65 -27.42 16.61
C THR A 117 -37.12 -27.35 16.57
N LEU A 118 -36.45 -28.48 16.37
CA LEU A 118 -34.99 -28.53 16.28
C LEU A 118 -34.47 -27.82 15.03
N ALA A 119 -35.17 -27.99 13.90
CA ALA A 119 -34.85 -27.30 12.66
C ALA A 119 -35.04 -25.79 12.75
N SER A 120 -36.11 -25.31 13.38
CA SER A 120 -36.33 -23.88 13.62
C SER A 120 -35.19 -23.24 14.44
N HIS A 121 -34.81 -23.87 15.56
CA HIS A 121 -33.74 -23.35 16.42
C HIS A 121 -32.39 -23.38 15.71
N THR A 122 -32.06 -24.50 15.08
CA THR A 122 -30.80 -24.66 14.34
C THR A 122 -30.75 -23.72 13.14
N GLY A 123 -31.84 -23.58 12.39
CA GLY A 123 -31.97 -22.61 11.30
C GLY A 123 -31.70 -21.18 11.75
N THR A 124 -32.20 -20.78 12.92
CA THR A 124 -31.92 -19.47 13.53
C THR A 124 -30.44 -19.28 13.87
N VAL A 125 -29.78 -20.33 14.40
CA VAL A 125 -28.33 -20.31 14.69
C VAL A 125 -27.53 -20.20 13.39
N ILE A 126 -27.87 -20.99 12.37
CA ILE A 126 -27.20 -20.99 11.07
C ILE A 126 -27.37 -19.62 10.37
N ASP A 127 -28.59 -19.04 10.38
CA ASP A 127 -28.84 -17.68 9.86
C ASP A 127 -28.01 -16.61 10.58
N THR A 128 -27.86 -16.73 11.91
CA THR A 128 -27.03 -15.79 12.68
C THR A 128 -25.55 -15.92 12.36
N LEU A 129 -25.01 -17.14 12.28
CA LEU A 129 -23.61 -17.39 11.89
C LEU A 129 -23.33 -16.86 10.48
N ARG A 130 -24.26 -17.05 9.54
CA ARG A 130 -24.17 -16.53 8.17
C ARG A 130 -24.10 -15.01 8.14
N ARG A 131 -24.96 -14.34 8.90
CA ARG A 131 -24.98 -12.86 8.96
C ARG A 131 -23.67 -12.29 9.50
N VAL A 132 -23.10 -12.92 10.54
CA VAL A 132 -21.79 -12.53 11.06
C VAL A 132 -20.72 -12.72 10.00
N HIS A 133 -20.66 -13.88 9.35
CA HIS A 133 -19.67 -14.15 8.30
C HIS A 133 -19.81 -13.24 7.08
N HIS A 134 -21.05 -12.94 6.67
CA HIS A 134 -21.33 -12.01 5.58
C HIS A 134 -20.92 -10.58 5.96
N ALA A 135 -21.23 -10.13 7.18
CA ALA A 135 -20.81 -8.83 7.69
C ALA A 135 -19.28 -8.71 7.72
N ASP A 136 -18.58 -9.76 8.17
CA ASP A 136 -17.11 -9.82 8.16
C ASP A 136 -16.56 -9.74 6.73
N THR A 137 -17.14 -10.50 5.79
CA THR A 137 -16.74 -10.51 4.38
C THR A 137 -16.95 -9.14 3.73
N VAL A 138 -18.09 -8.50 3.97
CA VAL A 138 -18.39 -7.15 3.47
C VAL A 138 -17.43 -6.14 4.09
N ALA A 139 -17.17 -6.24 5.40
CA ALA A 139 -16.22 -5.37 6.10
C ALA A 139 -14.79 -5.55 5.56
N ASP A 140 -14.34 -6.77 5.25
CA ASP A 140 -13.05 -7.06 4.63
C ASP A 140 -12.95 -6.47 3.22
N ARG A 141 -13.98 -6.66 2.39
CA ARG A 141 -14.05 -6.07 1.05
C ARG A 141 -13.99 -4.55 1.11
N TYR A 142 -14.71 -3.95 2.06
CA TYR A 142 -14.68 -2.50 2.28
C TYR A 142 -13.29 -2.04 2.75
N ARG A 143 -12.67 -2.71 3.73
CA ARG A 143 -11.30 -2.41 4.20
C ARG A 143 -10.29 -2.50 3.05
N TYR A 144 -10.41 -3.51 2.20
CA TYR A 144 -9.57 -3.70 1.03
C TYR A 144 -9.75 -2.58 0.01
N ALA A 145 -11.00 -2.24 -0.33
CA ALA A 145 -11.31 -1.15 -1.25
C ALA A 145 -10.81 0.21 -0.72
N ALA A 146 -11.02 0.49 0.57
CA ALA A 146 -10.51 1.69 1.23
C ALA A 146 -8.98 1.73 1.24
N GLY A 147 -8.30 0.58 1.38
CA GLY A 147 -6.85 0.46 1.26
C GLY A 147 -6.36 0.85 -0.13
N ARG A 148 -7.03 0.38 -1.18
CA ARG A 148 -6.71 0.73 -2.57
C ARG A 148 -6.94 2.21 -2.87
N LEU A 149 -8.01 2.79 -2.32
CA LEU A 149 -8.28 4.23 -2.46
C LEU A 149 -7.13 5.06 -1.88
N ARG A 150 -6.65 4.73 -0.67
CA ARG A 150 -5.54 5.42 -0.01
C ARG A 150 -4.22 5.31 -0.77
N VAL A 151 -3.94 4.15 -1.36
CA VAL A 151 -2.79 4.00 -2.27
C VAL A 151 -2.97 4.93 -3.47
N GLY A 152 -4.14 4.93 -4.11
CA GLY A 152 -4.43 5.83 -5.24
C GLY A 152 -4.32 7.31 -4.87
N LEU A 153 -4.80 7.70 -3.69
CA LEU A 153 -4.71 9.05 -3.16
C LEU A 153 -3.24 9.47 -2.98
N PHE A 154 -2.44 8.62 -2.33
CA PHE A 154 -1.00 8.85 -2.19
C PHE A 154 -0.31 8.95 -3.54
N MET A 155 -0.68 8.13 -4.53
CA MET A 155 -0.11 8.22 -5.88
C MET A 155 -0.44 9.53 -6.58
N ALA A 156 -1.67 10.05 -6.44
CA ALA A 156 -2.02 11.37 -6.96
C ALA A 156 -1.18 12.48 -6.32
N LEU A 157 -0.96 12.41 -5.00
CA LEU A 157 -0.10 13.35 -4.27
C LEU A 157 1.38 13.23 -4.67
N MET A 158 1.90 12.02 -4.86
CA MET A 158 3.25 11.78 -5.39
C MET A 158 3.44 12.36 -6.81
N ALA A 159 2.37 12.43 -7.61
CA ALA A 159 2.38 13.07 -8.92
C ALA A 159 2.17 14.60 -8.85
N GLY A 160 2.00 15.17 -7.64
CA GLY A 160 1.69 16.58 -7.42
C GLY A 160 0.25 16.98 -7.78
N ASP A 161 -0.62 16.01 -8.10
CA ASP A 161 -1.99 16.24 -8.57
C ASP A 161 -2.99 16.26 -7.41
N VAL A 162 -2.94 17.33 -6.61
CA VAL A 162 -3.85 17.54 -5.47
C VAL A 162 -5.31 17.64 -5.92
N THR A 163 -5.56 18.08 -7.16
CA THR A 163 -6.92 18.18 -7.71
C THR A 163 -7.50 16.78 -7.99
N LEU A 164 -6.71 15.87 -8.56
CA LEU A 164 -7.11 14.48 -8.71
C LEU A 164 -7.35 13.82 -7.34
N ALA A 165 -6.45 14.03 -6.39
CA ALA A 165 -6.58 13.55 -5.01
C ALA A 165 -7.94 13.96 -4.40
N ARG A 166 -8.31 15.23 -4.48
CA ARG A 166 -9.61 15.75 -4.00
C ARG A 166 -10.81 15.16 -4.76
N ARG A 167 -10.69 14.94 -6.07
CA ARG A 167 -11.75 14.32 -6.89
C ARG A 167 -11.99 12.85 -6.56
N MET A 168 -10.96 12.13 -6.13
CA MET A 168 -11.08 10.72 -5.74
C MET A 168 -11.84 10.53 -4.42
N THR A 169 -11.91 11.58 -3.60
CA THR A 169 -12.57 11.57 -2.28
C THR A 169 -13.84 12.42 -2.24
N VAL A 170 -14.49 12.63 -3.40
CA VAL A 170 -15.75 13.39 -3.48
C VAL A 170 -16.81 12.74 -2.58
N GLY A 171 -17.43 13.55 -1.73
CA GLY A 171 -18.41 13.11 -0.72
C GLY A 171 -17.85 12.98 0.70
N ALA A 172 -16.52 12.85 0.86
CA ALA A 172 -15.83 12.85 2.15
C ALA A 172 -14.35 13.21 1.95
N VAL A 173 -14.06 14.49 1.75
CA VAL A 173 -12.69 14.98 1.56
C VAL A 173 -11.91 14.85 2.88
N PRO A 174 -10.77 14.13 2.92
CA PRO A 174 -9.95 14.04 4.12
C PRO A 174 -9.41 15.43 4.51
N PRO A 175 -9.47 15.83 5.80
CA PRO A 175 -8.89 17.08 6.27
C PRO A 175 -7.42 17.27 5.88
N LEU A 176 -6.67 16.18 5.70
CA LEU A 176 -5.29 16.21 5.18
C LEU A 176 -5.17 16.98 3.86
N LEU A 177 -6.17 16.91 2.98
CA LEU A 177 -6.10 17.56 1.67
C LEU A 177 -6.29 19.07 1.72
N ASP A 178 -6.76 19.60 2.85
CA ASP A 178 -6.87 21.03 3.13
C ASP A 178 -5.65 21.60 3.88
N ALA A 179 -4.73 20.73 4.31
CA ALA A 179 -3.49 21.16 4.95
C ALA A 179 -2.59 21.92 3.96
N GLU A 180 -1.99 23.02 4.41
CA GLU A 180 -1.05 23.76 3.58
C GLU A 180 0.25 22.97 3.41
N ARG A 181 0.73 22.36 4.49
CA ARG A 181 1.95 21.56 4.50
C ARG A 181 1.75 20.23 5.22
N VAL A 182 2.50 19.23 4.78
CA VAL A 182 2.50 17.88 5.36
C VAL A 182 3.93 17.42 5.60
N ARG A 183 4.14 16.65 6.67
CA ARG A 183 5.33 15.84 6.88
C ARG A 183 5.06 14.40 6.50
N VAL A 184 5.97 13.82 5.71
CA VAL A 184 5.99 12.38 5.47
C VAL A 184 6.80 11.72 6.57
N HIS A 185 6.14 10.83 7.30
CA HIS A 185 6.75 9.93 8.27
C HIS A 185 6.84 8.56 7.63
N LEU A 186 8.05 8.04 7.44
CA LEU A 186 8.28 6.71 6.89
C LEU A 186 8.73 5.78 8.01
N LEU A 187 7.83 4.91 8.45
CA LEU A 187 8.09 3.90 9.47
C LEU A 187 8.60 2.61 8.79
N TYR A 188 9.74 2.12 9.25
CA TYR A 188 10.19 0.75 9.04
C TYR A 188 9.70 -0.12 10.20
N CYS A 189 8.99 -1.21 9.90
CA CYS A 189 8.59 -2.23 10.85
C CYS A 189 8.61 -3.64 10.21
N PRO A 190 8.66 -4.72 11.01
CA PRO A 190 8.54 -6.08 10.49
C PRO A 190 7.24 -6.28 9.68
N PRO A 191 7.28 -6.98 8.52
CA PRO A 191 6.09 -7.22 7.69
C PRO A 191 4.88 -7.79 8.45
N SER A 192 5.12 -8.67 9.43
CA SER A 192 4.09 -9.29 10.25
C SER A 192 3.30 -8.30 11.11
N GLU A 193 3.87 -7.13 11.40
CA GLU A 193 3.29 -6.14 12.30
C GLU A 193 2.71 -4.95 11.54
N ARG A 194 3.11 -4.74 10.27
CA ARG A 194 2.66 -3.62 9.44
C ARG A 194 1.14 -3.52 9.36
N ASP A 195 0.46 -4.63 9.11
CA ASP A 195 -1.01 -4.64 8.93
C ASP A 195 -1.73 -4.31 10.23
N SER A 196 -1.23 -4.80 11.37
CA SER A 196 -1.78 -4.50 12.69
C SER A 196 -1.59 -3.02 13.06
N ILE A 197 -0.39 -2.46 12.84
CA ILE A 197 -0.09 -1.04 13.09
C ILE A 197 -0.99 -0.15 12.21
N ALA A 198 -1.10 -0.48 10.92
CA ALA A 198 -1.98 0.25 10.01
C ALA A 198 -3.44 0.18 10.47
N ALA A 199 -3.95 -0.99 10.85
CA ALA A 199 -5.33 -1.13 11.31
C ALA A 199 -5.61 -0.40 12.64
N THR A 200 -4.62 -0.33 13.54
CA THR A 200 -4.76 0.26 14.87
C THR A 200 -4.81 1.79 14.83
N TYR A 201 -3.95 2.42 14.02
CA TYR A 201 -3.77 3.87 14.02
C TYR A 201 -4.38 4.58 12.82
N GLN A 202 -4.94 3.84 11.88
CA GLN A 202 -5.70 4.43 10.79
C GLN A 202 -7.04 4.91 11.35
N ASP A 203 -7.40 6.14 11.00
CA ASP A 203 -8.72 6.68 11.30
C ASP A 203 -9.83 5.77 10.74
N GLY A 204 -10.95 5.72 11.45
CA GLY A 204 -12.03 4.75 11.23
C GLY A 204 -12.55 4.67 9.79
N PRO A 205 -13.36 3.63 9.48
CA PRO A 205 -13.80 3.34 8.11
C PRO A 205 -14.52 4.54 7.46
N GLY A 206 -13.81 5.26 6.57
CA GLY A 206 -14.36 6.44 5.89
C GLY A 206 -13.35 7.50 5.42
N ASP A 207 -12.04 7.31 5.62
CA ASP A 207 -10.99 8.27 5.21
C ASP A 207 -11.22 9.70 5.74
N ARG A 208 -11.88 9.80 6.90
CA ARG A 208 -12.16 11.08 7.60
C ARG A 208 -11.01 11.52 8.50
N GLY A 209 -9.88 10.87 8.34
CA GLY A 209 -8.71 11.04 9.17
C GLY A 209 -7.96 12.31 8.89
N ARG A 210 -7.32 12.86 9.91
CA ARG A 210 -6.41 14.00 9.73
C ARG A 210 -5.08 13.59 9.10
N SER A 211 -4.74 12.30 9.17
CA SER A 211 -3.51 11.75 8.61
C SER A 211 -3.82 10.61 7.65
N LEU A 212 -2.95 10.40 6.68
CA LEU A 212 -3.08 9.32 5.70
C LEU A 212 -2.04 8.25 5.99
N ILE A 213 -2.50 7.02 6.27
CA ILE A 213 -1.64 5.84 6.46
C ILE A 213 -1.75 4.92 5.26
N VAL A 214 -0.61 4.67 4.62
CA VAL A 214 -0.49 3.86 3.40
C VAL A 214 0.58 2.80 3.59
N ARG A 215 0.21 1.55 3.29
CA ARG A 215 1.16 0.44 3.18
C ARG A 215 1.99 0.66 1.93
N CYS A 216 3.31 0.66 2.04
CA CYS A 216 4.14 0.82 0.86
C CYS A 216 4.00 -0.42 -0.04
N PRO A 217 3.52 -0.29 -1.29
CA PRO A 217 3.33 -1.45 -2.17
C PRO A 217 4.65 -1.94 -2.78
N VAL A 218 5.73 -1.17 -2.62
CA VAL A 218 7.07 -1.51 -3.11
C VAL A 218 7.89 -2.21 -2.04
N TYR A 219 7.91 -1.66 -0.84
CA TYR A 219 8.73 -2.15 0.27
C TYR A 219 7.84 -2.67 1.38
N GLU A 220 7.82 -4.00 1.51
CA GLU A 220 6.98 -4.67 2.49
C GLU A 220 7.13 -4.16 3.94
N PRO A 221 8.34 -3.83 4.46
CA PRO A 221 8.48 -3.35 5.82
C PRO A 221 8.14 -1.85 6.01
N HIS A 222 7.68 -1.14 4.98
CA HIS A 222 7.46 0.30 5.06
C HIS A 222 5.97 0.66 5.22
N LEU A 223 5.71 1.56 6.17
CA LEU A 223 4.44 2.26 6.34
C LEU A 223 4.66 3.76 6.10
N ILE A 224 3.90 4.32 5.18
CA ILE A 224 3.99 5.72 4.75
C ILE A 224 2.86 6.48 5.45
N CYS A 225 3.21 7.49 6.23
CA CYS A 225 2.25 8.28 7.00
C CYS A 225 2.39 9.76 6.62
N LEU A 226 1.36 10.36 6.02
CA LEU A 226 1.31 11.81 5.78
C LEU A 226 0.58 12.45 6.95
N VAL A 227 1.25 13.40 7.60
CA VAL A 227 0.75 14.11 8.79
C VAL A 227 0.76 15.62 8.48
N PRO A 228 -0.34 16.35 8.66
CA PRO A 228 -0.37 17.81 8.52
C PRO A 228 0.69 18.48 9.42
N ASP A 229 1.34 19.52 8.92
CA ASP A 229 2.30 20.33 9.69
C ASP A 229 1.61 21.37 10.57
N ASP A 230 0.42 21.79 10.13
CA ASP A 230 -0.38 22.91 10.63
C ASP A 230 -0.87 22.70 12.08
N ASP A 231 -0.86 21.45 12.55
CA ASP A 231 -1.16 21.11 13.93
C ASP A 231 0.12 21.24 14.76
N GLY A 232 0.03 22.03 15.84
CA GLY A 232 0.92 21.95 17.00
C GLY A 232 0.92 20.57 17.70
N GLY A 233 0.59 19.47 17.01
CA GLY A 233 0.60 18.10 17.51
C GLY A 233 1.99 17.58 17.89
N ASP A 234 3.07 18.24 17.44
CA ASP A 234 4.42 18.06 18.00
C ASP A 234 4.61 18.76 19.36
N ARG A 235 3.80 19.78 19.66
CA ARG A 235 3.80 20.50 20.94
C ARG A 235 2.88 19.84 21.98
N ASP A 236 1.77 19.24 21.55
CA ASP A 236 0.80 18.58 22.44
C ASP A 236 0.98 17.05 22.56
N GLY A 237 1.83 16.44 21.74
CA GLY A 237 2.18 15.01 21.84
C GLY A 237 1.06 14.02 21.50
N SER A 238 -0.05 14.48 20.93
CA SER A 238 -1.28 13.70 20.72
C SER A 238 -1.54 13.25 19.27
N GLY A 239 -0.70 13.66 18.31
CA GLY A 239 -0.86 13.34 16.88
C GLY A 239 -0.19 12.03 16.44
N LEU A 240 -0.51 11.56 15.22
CA LEU A 240 0.08 10.35 14.63
C LEU A 240 1.62 10.40 14.62
N GLY A 241 2.24 11.57 14.37
CA GLY A 241 3.69 11.74 14.45
C GLY A 241 4.27 11.37 15.82
N ALA A 242 3.62 11.80 16.92
CA ALA A 242 4.03 11.47 18.28
C ALA A 242 3.85 9.98 18.60
N VAL A 243 2.75 9.38 18.12
CA VAL A 243 2.50 7.94 18.22
C VAL A 243 3.59 7.13 17.52
N LEU A 244 3.95 7.50 16.29
CA LEU A 244 5.01 6.81 15.53
C LEU A 244 6.37 6.89 16.24
N ARG A 245 6.73 8.06 16.79
CA ARG A 245 7.94 8.20 17.61
C ARG A 245 7.87 7.33 18.87
N SER A 246 6.69 7.21 19.47
CA SER A 246 6.47 6.33 20.62
C SER A 246 6.70 4.86 20.25
N LEU A 247 6.15 4.39 19.13
CA LEU A 247 6.35 3.01 18.66
C LEU A 247 7.84 2.68 18.49
N VAL A 248 8.61 3.59 17.88
CA VAL A 248 10.07 3.38 17.71
C VAL A 248 10.84 3.37 19.03
N ARG A 249 10.41 4.15 20.03
CA ARG A 249 11.03 4.11 21.37
C ARG A 249 10.78 2.77 22.08
N HIS A 250 9.64 2.13 21.83
CA HIS A 250 9.25 0.88 22.51
C HIS A 250 9.78 -0.37 21.82
N ASP A 251 9.98 -0.35 20.49
CA ASP A 251 10.49 -1.49 19.74
C ASP A 251 11.78 -1.16 18.97
N PRO A 252 12.93 -1.74 19.35
CA PRO A 252 14.22 -1.48 18.69
C PRO A 252 14.29 -2.03 17.26
N ARG A 253 13.33 -2.87 16.82
CA ARG A 253 13.24 -3.35 15.45
C ARG A 253 12.70 -2.26 14.51
N TYR A 254 12.02 -1.26 15.05
CA TYR A 254 11.40 -0.19 14.25
C TYR A 254 12.38 0.93 13.98
N ALA A 255 12.18 1.70 12.91
CA ALA A 255 12.93 2.93 12.66
C ALA A 255 12.03 3.95 11.95
N LEU A 256 12.28 5.24 12.15
CA LEU A 256 11.43 6.31 11.62
C LEU A 256 12.26 7.40 10.93
N GLY A 257 11.98 7.61 9.66
CA GLY A 257 12.44 8.78 8.91
C GLY A 257 11.34 9.83 8.82
N ILE A 258 11.68 11.10 8.99
CA ILE A 258 10.70 12.20 8.97
C ILE A 258 11.18 13.26 7.97
N SER A 259 10.35 13.67 7.03
CA SER A 259 10.66 14.75 6.10
C SER A 259 10.60 16.12 6.76
N GLU A 260 11.11 17.14 6.09
CA GLU A 260 10.70 18.51 6.37
C GLU A 260 9.22 18.70 5.95
N PRO A 261 8.53 19.73 6.46
CA PRO A 261 7.20 20.07 5.96
C PRO A 261 7.24 20.40 4.47
N GLN A 262 6.36 19.79 3.69
CA GLN A 262 6.27 20.00 2.25
C GLN A 262 4.85 20.43 1.88
N PRO A 263 4.66 21.31 0.88
CA PRO A 263 3.33 21.50 0.30
C PRO A 263 2.84 20.17 -0.27
N LEU A 264 1.52 19.96 -0.31
CA LEU A 264 0.93 18.70 -0.81
C LEU A 264 1.41 18.32 -2.22
N GLN A 265 1.65 19.31 -3.09
CA GLN A 265 2.16 19.13 -4.45
C GLN A 265 3.60 18.56 -4.47
N ALA A 266 4.37 18.77 -3.39
CA ALA A 266 5.74 18.28 -3.24
C ALA A 266 5.82 17.01 -2.36
N THR A 267 4.73 16.24 -2.25
CA THR A 267 4.71 14.98 -1.49
C THR A 267 5.80 14.00 -1.93
N ALA A 268 6.16 13.97 -3.22
CA ALA A 268 7.27 13.15 -3.71
C ALA A 268 8.62 13.53 -3.11
N GLU A 269 8.89 14.82 -2.95
CA GLU A 269 10.09 15.30 -2.28
C GLU A 269 10.07 14.93 -0.80
N GLY A 270 8.92 15.12 -0.13
CA GLY A 270 8.74 14.70 1.26
C GLY A 270 8.98 13.21 1.45
N TYR A 271 8.49 12.37 0.55
CA TYR A 271 8.74 10.92 0.59
C TYR A 271 10.24 10.60 0.46
N GLU A 272 10.95 11.25 -0.46
CA GLU A 272 12.40 11.05 -0.61
C GLU A 272 13.20 11.52 0.60
N GLN A 273 12.85 12.68 1.17
CA GLN A 273 13.46 13.19 2.40
C GLN A 273 13.24 12.20 3.56
N ALA A 274 12.01 11.69 3.74
CA ALA A 274 11.69 10.70 4.76
C ALA A 274 12.44 9.38 4.53
N ARG A 275 12.59 8.94 3.28
CA ARG A 275 13.37 7.73 2.93
C ARG A 275 14.85 7.89 3.25
N HIS A 276 15.43 9.06 2.96
CA HIS A 276 16.80 9.36 3.35
C HIS A 276 16.96 9.39 4.87
N ALA A 277 16.07 10.11 5.55
CA ALA A 277 16.07 10.18 6.99
C ALA A 277 15.90 8.78 7.63
N LEU A 278 15.09 7.91 7.05
CA LEU A 278 14.92 6.53 7.53
C LEU A 278 16.21 5.71 7.38
N ALA A 279 16.94 5.87 6.27
CA ALA A 279 18.23 5.21 6.09
C ALA A 279 19.21 5.64 7.18
N ALA A 280 19.25 6.93 7.53
CA ALA A 280 20.04 7.44 8.65
C ALA A 280 19.56 6.89 10.00
N ALA A 281 18.24 6.92 10.23
CA ALA A 281 17.62 6.45 11.46
C ALA A 281 18.00 5.01 11.80
N ARG A 282 18.10 4.10 10.81
CA ARG A 282 18.49 2.70 11.05
C ARG A 282 19.88 2.53 11.66
N HIS A 283 20.71 3.57 11.61
CA HIS A 283 22.09 3.58 12.11
C HIS A 283 22.27 4.50 13.33
N THR A 284 21.23 5.19 13.80
CA THR A 284 21.26 5.98 15.04
C THR A 284 20.74 5.16 16.23
N THR A 285 21.18 5.52 17.44
CA THR A 285 20.74 4.87 18.68
C THR A 285 19.26 5.08 18.96
N GLY A 286 18.74 6.28 18.68
CA GLY A 286 17.32 6.61 18.85
C GLY A 286 16.40 6.08 17.75
N ARG A 287 16.97 5.55 16.65
CA ARG A 287 16.27 4.97 15.50
C ARG A 287 15.19 5.85 14.87
N THR A 288 15.23 7.14 15.16
CA THR A 288 14.40 8.19 14.59
C THR A 288 15.34 9.27 14.08
N ALA A 289 15.12 9.73 12.86
CA ALA A 289 15.86 10.86 12.31
C ALA A 289 14.88 11.76 11.54
N PRO A 290 14.84 13.07 11.86
CA PRO A 290 14.29 14.04 10.94
C PRO A 290 15.30 14.33 9.83
N TYR A 291 14.79 14.74 8.68
CA TYR A 291 15.58 15.28 7.60
C TYR A 291 16.15 16.63 8.05
N HIS A 292 17.47 16.78 8.00
CA HIS A 292 18.18 17.99 8.43
C HIS A 292 18.73 18.79 7.23
N GLY A 293 17.94 18.95 6.18
CA GLY A 293 18.19 20.01 5.20
C GLY A 293 19.54 19.98 4.48
N HIS A 294 20.11 18.81 4.16
CA HIS A 294 21.05 18.82 3.02
C HIS A 294 20.21 19.24 1.82
N ALA A 295 20.36 20.49 1.37
CA ALA A 295 19.60 20.98 0.23
C ALA A 295 19.84 19.97 -0.91
N PRO A 296 18.77 19.39 -1.49
CA PRO A 296 18.93 18.51 -2.63
C PRO A 296 19.73 19.27 -3.68
N LEU A 297 20.65 18.59 -4.38
CA LEU A 297 21.57 19.23 -5.32
C LEU A 297 20.85 20.21 -6.26
N ALA A 298 19.64 19.86 -6.72
CA ALA A 298 18.76 20.70 -7.53
C ALA A 298 18.53 22.12 -6.97
N GLY A 299 18.41 22.27 -5.66
CA GLY A 299 18.20 23.56 -4.98
C GLY A 299 19.46 24.40 -4.81
N LEU A 300 20.64 23.80 -5.00
CA LEU A 300 21.94 24.48 -4.92
C LEU A 300 22.43 24.99 -6.28
N LEU A 301 21.82 24.55 -7.39
CA LEU A 301 22.24 24.94 -8.72
C LEU A 301 21.78 26.38 -9.06
N PRO A 302 22.54 27.11 -9.90
CA PRO A 302 22.13 28.41 -10.43
C PRO A 302 20.77 28.32 -11.11
N ARG A 303 19.75 28.94 -10.51
CA ARG A 303 18.35 28.58 -10.76
C ARG A 303 17.87 28.83 -12.20
N ALA A 304 18.28 29.94 -12.80
CA ALA A 304 17.91 30.27 -14.17
C ALA A 304 18.51 29.28 -15.17
N GLN A 305 19.82 28.99 -15.03
CA GLN A 305 20.55 28.08 -15.90
C GLN A 305 20.11 26.62 -15.68
N ALA A 306 19.88 26.21 -14.43
CA ALA A 306 19.34 24.91 -14.09
C ALA A 306 17.92 24.72 -14.68
N GLY A 307 17.07 25.75 -14.60
CA GLY A 307 15.74 25.73 -15.21
C GLY A 307 15.79 25.59 -16.73
N ALA A 308 16.68 26.33 -17.40
CA ALA A 308 16.87 26.22 -18.85
C ALA A 308 17.40 24.82 -19.26
N TRP A 309 18.39 24.30 -18.55
CA TRP A 309 18.92 22.95 -18.74
C TRP A 309 17.86 21.87 -18.51
N SER A 310 17.11 21.97 -17.41
CA SER A 310 16.03 21.05 -17.08
C SER A 310 14.97 21.02 -18.19
N ARG A 311 14.54 22.19 -18.69
CA ARG A 311 13.62 22.27 -19.84
C ARG A 311 14.21 21.62 -21.08
N ALA A 312 15.48 21.84 -21.39
CA ALA A 312 16.12 21.23 -22.55
C ALA A 312 16.19 19.70 -22.44
N VAL A 313 16.52 19.16 -21.26
CA VAL A 313 16.58 17.71 -21.00
C VAL A 313 15.18 17.08 -21.05
N LEU A 314 14.16 17.77 -20.54
CA LEU A 314 12.80 17.24 -20.45
C LEU A 314 11.96 17.48 -21.71
N ALA A 315 12.34 18.41 -22.58
CA ALA A 315 11.61 18.76 -23.80
C ALA A 315 11.19 17.54 -24.67
N PRO A 316 12.01 16.48 -24.84
CA PRO A 316 11.58 15.31 -25.61
C PRO A 316 10.38 14.57 -24.99
N LEU A 317 10.22 14.63 -23.67
CA LEU A 317 9.12 13.99 -22.95
C LEU A 317 7.79 14.74 -23.08
N ASP A 318 7.79 16.01 -23.48
CA ASP A 318 6.57 16.83 -23.60
C ASP A 318 5.62 16.30 -24.70
N THR A 319 6.16 15.54 -25.65
CA THR A 319 5.38 14.88 -26.72
C THR A 319 4.69 13.59 -26.27
N LEU A 320 5.07 13.05 -25.11
CA LEU A 320 4.56 11.78 -24.61
C LEU A 320 3.27 11.95 -23.80
N PRO A 321 2.42 10.92 -23.74
CA PRO A 321 1.28 10.93 -22.83
C PRO A 321 1.72 11.15 -21.38
N ARG A 322 1.01 12.00 -20.63
CA ARG A 322 1.30 12.30 -19.20
C ARG A 322 1.57 11.04 -18.38
N PHE A 323 0.76 10.01 -18.56
CA PHE A 323 0.94 8.74 -17.86
C PHE A 323 2.30 8.07 -18.13
N THR A 324 2.85 8.19 -19.34
CA THR A 324 4.21 7.70 -19.66
C THR A 324 5.27 8.48 -18.89
N VAL A 325 5.11 9.81 -18.77
CA VAL A 325 6.01 10.67 -17.99
C VAL A 325 5.93 10.33 -16.50
N ASP A 326 4.73 10.10 -15.98
CA ASP A 326 4.52 9.68 -14.57
C ASP A 326 5.16 8.32 -14.29
N VAL A 327 4.99 7.33 -15.18
CA VAL A 327 5.66 6.02 -15.09
C VAL A 327 7.18 6.18 -15.09
N THR A 328 7.71 7.05 -15.97
CA THR A 328 9.15 7.31 -16.07
C THR A 328 9.69 7.94 -14.79
N ARG A 329 9.01 8.96 -14.26
CA ARG A 329 9.33 9.59 -12.98
C ARG A 329 9.36 8.57 -11.84
N LEU A 330 8.33 7.74 -11.71
CA LEU A 330 8.27 6.70 -10.69
C LEU A 330 9.38 5.65 -10.85
N ALA A 331 9.77 5.33 -12.08
CA ALA A 331 10.84 4.37 -12.36
C ALA A 331 12.25 4.91 -12.10
N LEU A 332 12.43 6.23 -11.94
CA LEU A 332 13.67 6.82 -11.43
C LEU A 332 13.81 6.59 -9.92
N THR A 333 12.69 6.55 -9.20
CA THR A 333 12.66 6.34 -7.76
C THR A 333 12.58 4.87 -7.37
N PHE A 334 11.72 4.10 -8.04
CA PHE A 334 11.37 2.73 -7.65
C PHE A 334 11.82 1.70 -8.70
N PRO A 335 12.11 0.46 -8.29
CA PRO A 335 12.28 -0.65 -9.23
C PRO A 335 11.04 -0.84 -10.10
N ARG A 336 11.21 -1.30 -11.35
CA ARG A 336 10.10 -1.50 -12.32
C ARG A 336 8.94 -2.33 -11.76
N LEU A 337 9.24 -3.37 -10.97
CA LEU A 337 8.21 -4.18 -10.31
C LEU A 337 7.44 -3.38 -9.24
N GLY A 338 8.14 -2.49 -8.52
CA GLY A 338 7.52 -1.56 -7.59
C GLY A 338 6.57 -0.59 -8.29
N VAL A 339 7.00 -0.01 -9.42
CA VAL A 339 6.14 0.87 -10.25
C VAL A 339 4.90 0.13 -10.75
N ALA A 340 5.05 -1.12 -11.21
CA ALA A 340 3.94 -1.95 -11.65
C ALA A 340 2.91 -2.17 -10.52
N ARG A 341 3.39 -2.47 -9.30
CA ARG A 341 2.54 -2.64 -8.11
C ARG A 341 1.87 -1.32 -7.69
N LEU A 342 2.60 -0.21 -7.69
CA LEU A 342 2.09 1.14 -7.36
C LEU A 342 0.94 1.54 -8.29
N LEU A 343 1.09 1.30 -9.59
CA LEU A 343 0.13 1.71 -10.60
C LEU A 343 -0.95 0.66 -10.91
N GLY A 344 -0.86 -0.54 -10.34
CA GLY A 344 -1.78 -1.64 -10.62
C GLY A 344 -1.72 -2.12 -12.09
N ILE A 345 -0.56 -1.99 -12.74
CA ILE A 345 -0.34 -2.40 -14.13
C ILE A 345 0.70 -3.54 -14.20
N SER A 346 0.84 -4.17 -15.37
CA SER A 346 1.86 -5.21 -15.55
C SER A 346 3.29 -4.63 -15.64
N ARG A 347 4.29 -5.43 -15.25
CA ARG A 347 5.71 -5.09 -15.47
C ARG A 347 6.04 -4.84 -16.95
N ASN A 348 5.36 -5.53 -17.86
CA ASN A 348 5.53 -5.35 -19.30
C ASN A 348 5.02 -3.99 -19.75
N THR A 349 3.89 -3.54 -19.20
CA THR A 349 3.34 -2.20 -19.44
C THR A 349 4.32 -1.12 -18.98
N VAL A 350 4.88 -1.24 -17.77
CA VAL A 350 5.94 -0.34 -17.29
C VAL A 350 7.12 -0.32 -18.27
N THR A 351 7.58 -1.50 -18.70
CA THR A 351 8.71 -1.62 -19.64
C THR A 351 8.41 -0.95 -20.98
N ALA A 352 7.18 -1.07 -21.51
CA ALA A 352 6.78 -0.41 -22.74
C ALA A 352 6.75 1.13 -22.61
N HIS A 353 6.29 1.66 -21.47
CA HIS A 353 6.36 3.11 -21.22
C HIS A 353 7.80 3.61 -21.09
N LEU A 354 8.67 2.87 -20.40
CA LEU A 354 10.09 3.24 -20.30
C LEU A 354 10.77 3.22 -21.65
N ARG A 355 10.49 2.24 -22.52
CA ARG A 355 11.01 2.23 -23.90
C ARG A 355 10.59 3.45 -24.71
N ARG A 356 9.33 3.87 -24.61
CA ARG A 356 8.88 5.11 -25.29
C ARG A 356 9.61 6.35 -24.77
N ALA A 357 9.92 6.40 -23.47
CA ALA A 357 10.70 7.48 -22.89
C ALA A 357 12.19 7.41 -23.32
N GLU A 358 12.78 6.22 -23.37
CA GLU A 358 14.12 5.96 -23.90
C GLU A 358 14.23 6.41 -25.37
N ASP A 359 13.25 6.04 -26.20
CA ASP A 359 13.17 6.40 -27.62
C ASP A 359 13.03 7.92 -27.81
N ALA A 360 12.22 8.59 -26.98
CA ALA A 360 12.02 10.04 -27.05
C ALA A 360 13.27 10.82 -26.62
N ILE A 361 13.91 10.42 -25.51
CA ILE A 361 15.13 11.08 -25.00
C ILE A 361 16.36 10.71 -25.85
N GLY A 362 16.34 9.55 -26.53
CA GLY A 362 17.49 9.02 -27.25
C GLY A 362 18.57 8.43 -26.32
N ALA A 363 18.18 7.95 -25.14
CA ALA A 363 19.10 7.46 -24.12
C ALA A 363 18.56 6.24 -23.37
N ASP A 364 19.47 5.35 -22.91
CA ASP A 364 19.11 4.13 -22.19
C ASP A 364 18.86 4.43 -20.70
N LEU A 365 17.65 4.18 -20.19
CA LEU A 365 17.30 4.34 -18.78
C LEU A 365 17.82 3.19 -17.91
N HIS A 366 18.60 2.25 -18.47
CA HIS A 366 19.45 1.34 -17.71
C HIS A 366 20.80 1.97 -17.31
N ASP A 367 21.23 3.04 -18.00
CA ASP A 367 22.42 3.80 -17.63
C ASP A 367 22.14 4.65 -16.38
N ILE A 368 22.92 4.42 -15.34
CA ILE A 368 22.77 5.12 -14.05
C ILE A 368 23.06 6.63 -14.16
N HIS A 369 23.90 7.05 -15.12
CA HIS A 369 24.19 8.47 -15.36
C HIS A 369 23.00 9.16 -16.00
N VAL A 370 22.42 8.55 -17.04
CA VAL A 370 21.20 9.05 -17.69
C VAL A 370 20.06 9.15 -16.67
N ARG A 371 19.88 8.12 -15.83
CA ARG A 371 18.88 8.16 -14.76
C ARG A 371 19.13 9.28 -13.75
N ALA A 372 20.39 9.47 -13.34
CA ALA A 372 20.75 10.51 -12.37
C ALA A 372 20.52 11.92 -12.95
N ASP A 373 20.86 12.14 -14.22
CA ASP A 373 20.69 13.40 -14.92
C ASP A 373 19.20 13.71 -15.14
N LEU A 374 18.42 12.71 -15.57
CA LEU A 374 16.97 12.85 -15.74
C LEU A 374 16.25 13.10 -14.41
N ALA A 375 16.65 12.40 -13.34
CA ALA A 375 16.10 12.62 -12.01
C ALA A 375 16.40 14.04 -11.48
N LEU A 376 17.62 14.54 -11.71
CA LEU A 376 18.00 15.90 -11.36
C LEU A 376 17.21 16.93 -12.17
N ALA A 377 17.04 16.71 -13.47
CA ALA A 377 16.22 17.58 -14.33
C ALA A 377 14.76 17.63 -13.85
N MET A 378 14.16 16.47 -13.52
CA MET A 378 12.81 16.42 -12.96
C MET A 378 12.71 17.11 -11.59
N ALA A 379 13.72 16.98 -10.72
CA ALA A 379 13.78 17.69 -9.45
C ALA A 379 13.83 19.21 -9.65
N VAL A 380 14.68 19.69 -10.54
CA VAL A 380 14.76 21.13 -10.90
C VAL A 380 13.43 21.64 -11.46
N SER A 381 12.73 20.86 -12.29
CA SER A 381 11.43 21.25 -12.86
C SER A 381 10.33 21.43 -11.80
N GLY A 382 10.44 20.74 -10.67
CA GLY A 382 9.49 20.84 -9.56
C GLY A 382 9.72 22.05 -8.64
N LEU A 383 10.84 22.76 -8.82
CA LEU A 383 11.18 23.90 -8.00
C LEU A 383 10.43 25.17 -8.48
N PRO A 384 9.95 26.05 -7.57
CA PRO A 384 9.26 27.29 -7.95
C PRO A 384 10.02 28.16 -8.97
N ALA A 385 9.34 28.62 -10.02
CA ALA A 385 9.95 29.53 -10.98
C ALA A 385 10.37 30.85 -10.31
N VAL A 386 11.57 31.35 -10.62
CA VAL A 386 11.97 32.72 -10.26
C VAL A 386 11.57 33.63 -11.42
N GLY A 387 10.93 34.77 -11.11
CA GLY A 387 10.55 35.78 -12.09
C GLY A 387 11.75 36.23 -12.93
N GLY A 388 11.50 36.46 -14.23
CA GLY A 388 12.49 36.54 -15.31
C GLY A 388 13.76 37.37 -15.03
N GLY A 389 14.90 36.71 -15.18
CA GLY A 389 16.14 37.31 -15.65
C GLY A 389 16.35 36.95 -17.13
N PRO A 390 17.13 37.73 -17.90
CA PRO A 390 17.20 37.63 -19.36
C PRO A 390 17.56 36.20 -19.81
N ASP A 391 16.86 35.73 -20.84
CA ASP A 391 17.16 34.50 -21.58
C ASP A 391 18.59 34.58 -22.15
N GLY A 392 19.57 34.18 -21.33
CA GLY A 392 20.89 33.81 -21.82
C GLY A 392 20.77 32.54 -22.66
N PRO A 393 21.65 32.34 -23.67
CA PRO A 393 21.58 31.20 -24.55
C PRO A 393 21.57 29.88 -23.75
N PRO A 394 20.84 28.84 -24.20
CA PRO A 394 20.81 27.56 -23.53
C PRO A 394 22.14 26.85 -23.76
N GLN A 395 23.15 27.13 -22.95
CA GLN A 395 24.45 26.47 -23.11
C GLN A 395 25.24 26.43 -21.81
N GLY A 396 24.91 25.43 -21.02
CA GLY A 396 25.87 24.80 -20.11
C GLY A 396 25.60 23.31 -20.18
N ALA A 397 26.60 22.52 -20.56
CA ALA A 397 26.60 21.10 -20.21
C ALA A 397 26.36 21.00 -18.68
N LEU A 398 25.71 19.94 -18.21
CA LEU A 398 25.45 19.75 -16.77
C LEU A 398 26.73 20.00 -15.92
N ASP A 399 27.89 19.68 -16.47
CA ASP A 399 29.18 20.01 -15.89
C ASP A 399 29.35 21.51 -15.56
N ALA A 400 28.99 22.44 -16.43
CA ALA A 400 29.07 23.86 -16.11
C ALA A 400 28.15 24.25 -14.92
N LEU A 401 26.97 23.64 -14.80
CA LEU A 401 26.05 23.88 -13.68
C LEU A 401 26.58 23.33 -12.35
N LEU A 402 27.29 22.20 -12.42
CA LEU A 402 27.88 21.54 -11.27
C LEU A 402 29.19 22.19 -10.81
N ALA A 403 29.78 23.11 -11.60
CA ALA A 403 31.01 23.81 -11.27
C ALA A 403 30.74 25.05 -10.40
N THR A 404 30.09 24.85 -9.25
CA THR A 404 29.77 25.89 -8.27
C THR A 404 30.34 25.50 -6.91
N GLU A 405 30.66 26.51 -6.09
CA GLU A 405 31.20 26.28 -4.74
C GLU A 405 30.20 25.51 -3.86
N GLU A 406 28.90 25.78 -4.04
CA GLU A 406 27.81 25.13 -3.34
C GLU A 406 27.70 23.65 -3.71
N ALA A 407 27.79 23.32 -5.01
CA ALA A 407 27.80 21.93 -5.48
C ALA A 407 29.05 21.17 -4.99
N ASP A 408 30.21 21.83 -5.01
CA ASP A 408 31.46 21.29 -4.48
C ASP A 408 31.39 21.01 -2.97
N ALA A 409 30.84 21.97 -2.19
CA ALA A 409 30.64 21.81 -0.76
C ALA A 409 29.66 20.66 -0.45
N TRP A 410 28.58 20.56 -1.24
CA TRP A 410 27.62 19.46 -1.15
C TRP A 410 28.27 18.11 -1.43
N ALA A 411 29.05 17.98 -2.51
CA ALA A 411 29.70 16.72 -2.87
C ALA A 411 30.73 16.28 -1.83
N ARG A 412 31.52 17.23 -1.30
CA ARG A 412 32.45 16.97 -0.19
C ARG A 412 31.71 16.52 1.06
N ALA A 413 30.66 17.22 1.46
CA ALA A 413 29.86 16.83 2.62
C ALA A 413 29.24 15.43 2.46
N PHE A 414 28.77 15.10 1.25
CA PHE A 414 28.22 13.79 0.92
C PHE A 414 29.26 12.68 1.01
N LEU A 415 30.46 12.87 0.44
CA LEU A 415 31.49 11.83 0.38
C LEU A 415 32.33 11.71 1.66
N LYS A 416 32.33 12.74 2.52
CA LYS A 416 33.11 12.79 3.75
C LYS A 416 32.98 11.54 4.64
N PRO A 417 31.80 10.96 4.91
CA PRO A 417 31.70 9.75 5.74
C PRO A 417 32.44 8.52 5.18
N VAL A 418 32.60 8.46 3.85
CA VAL A 418 33.36 7.40 3.17
C VAL A 418 34.86 7.69 3.25
N GLU A 419 35.25 8.95 3.20
CA GLU A 419 36.65 9.41 3.24
C GLU A 419 37.24 9.37 4.65
N ASP A 420 36.45 9.72 5.67
CA ASP A 420 36.82 9.67 7.09
C ASP A 420 37.04 8.22 7.57
N ARG A 421 36.59 7.22 6.81
CA ARG A 421 36.81 5.81 7.11
C ARG A 421 38.21 5.38 6.68
N ALA A 422 38.91 4.68 7.57
CA ALA A 422 40.24 4.11 7.30
C ALA A 422 40.31 3.01 6.22
N ASP A 423 39.27 2.79 5.40
CA ASP A 423 39.30 1.87 4.25
C ASP A 423 39.49 2.66 2.95
N PRO A 424 40.73 2.79 2.44
CA PRO A 424 41.02 3.56 1.23
C PRO A 424 40.38 2.97 -0.03
N HIS A 425 39.91 1.72 0.01
CA HIS A 425 39.30 1.06 -1.15
C HIS A 425 37.82 1.38 -1.31
N LEU A 426 37.19 2.06 -0.36
CA LEU A 426 35.75 2.31 -0.42
C LEU A 426 35.41 3.31 -1.53
N ARG A 427 36.11 4.45 -1.61
CA ARG A 427 35.92 5.46 -2.67
C ARG A 427 36.25 4.92 -4.06
N SER A 428 37.35 4.17 -4.21
CA SER A 428 37.69 3.54 -5.49
C SER A 428 36.69 2.47 -5.92
N THR A 429 36.12 1.73 -4.95
CA THR A 429 35.04 0.77 -5.24
C THR A 429 33.77 1.47 -5.72
N LEU A 430 33.39 2.60 -5.10
CA LEU A 430 32.22 3.39 -5.54
C LEU A 430 32.41 3.95 -6.94
N ARG A 431 33.59 4.54 -7.24
CA ARG A 431 33.93 5.02 -8.60
C ARG A 431 33.88 3.92 -9.63
N ALA A 432 34.51 2.77 -9.37
CA ALA A 432 34.53 1.65 -10.29
C ALA A 432 33.12 1.03 -10.49
N TRP A 433 32.29 1.04 -9.45
CA TRP A 433 30.91 0.58 -9.55
C TRP A 433 30.03 1.53 -10.36
N VAL A 434 30.18 2.84 -10.16
CA VAL A 434 29.51 3.86 -10.98
C VAL A 434 29.96 3.77 -12.44
N GLY A 435 31.27 3.75 -12.71
CA GLY A 435 31.82 3.61 -14.06
C GLY A 435 31.47 2.28 -14.75
N ALA A 436 31.09 1.27 -13.97
CA ALA A 436 30.58 0.00 -14.49
C ALA A 436 29.05 0.01 -14.77
N GLY A 437 28.36 1.13 -14.56
CA GLY A 437 26.91 1.24 -14.72
C GLY A 437 26.12 0.56 -13.60
N GLY A 438 26.70 0.45 -12.41
CA GLY A 438 26.07 -0.23 -11.27
C GLY A 438 26.24 -1.76 -11.26
N ASP A 439 27.03 -2.33 -12.18
CA ASP A 439 27.32 -3.76 -12.22
C ASP A 439 28.47 -4.14 -11.28
N ALA A 440 28.12 -4.81 -10.17
CA ALA A 440 29.09 -5.29 -9.19
C ALA A 440 30.10 -6.32 -9.73
N GLN A 441 29.73 -7.12 -10.74
CA GLN A 441 30.64 -8.09 -11.37
C GLN A 441 31.64 -7.38 -12.27
N ARG A 442 31.18 -6.42 -13.08
CA ARG A 442 32.06 -5.63 -13.95
C ARG A 442 33.01 -4.75 -13.13
N ALA A 443 32.52 -4.12 -12.06
CA ALA A 443 33.36 -3.38 -11.11
C ALA A 443 34.42 -4.27 -10.44
N ALA A 444 34.02 -5.49 -10.02
CA ALA A 444 34.93 -6.45 -9.41
C ALA A 444 36.09 -6.85 -10.34
N ARG A 445 35.81 -7.04 -11.64
CA ARG A 445 36.85 -7.29 -12.65
C ARG A 445 37.81 -6.10 -12.80
N GLY A 446 37.28 -4.88 -12.87
CA GLY A 446 38.10 -3.66 -12.98
C GLY A 446 38.98 -3.41 -11.76
N LEU A 447 38.54 -3.85 -10.57
CA LEU A 447 39.28 -3.71 -9.30
C LEU A 447 40.12 -4.94 -8.95
N ALA A 448 40.10 -6.01 -9.76
CA ALA A 448 40.72 -7.30 -9.46
C ALA A 448 40.35 -7.88 -8.07
N VAL A 449 39.09 -7.76 -7.67
CA VAL A 449 38.54 -8.34 -6.42
C VAL A 449 37.34 -9.24 -6.69
N SER A 450 36.83 -9.92 -5.67
CA SER A 450 35.60 -10.70 -5.81
C SER A 450 34.34 -9.81 -5.86
N ARG A 451 33.29 -10.29 -6.54
CA ARG A 451 31.95 -9.65 -6.52
C ARG A 451 31.43 -9.50 -5.09
N THR A 452 31.68 -10.47 -4.22
CA THR A 452 31.28 -10.44 -2.81
C THR A 452 31.96 -9.30 -2.06
N THR A 453 33.23 -9.03 -2.35
CA THR A 453 33.99 -7.90 -1.78
C THR A 453 33.37 -6.57 -2.19
N VAL A 454 33.06 -6.38 -3.48
CA VAL A 454 32.37 -5.18 -3.97
C VAL A 454 31.03 -5.00 -3.26
N ARG A 455 30.20 -6.05 -3.18
CA ARG A 455 28.90 -5.97 -2.48
C ARG A 455 29.04 -5.66 -0.99
N SER A 456 30.07 -6.19 -0.32
CA SER A 456 30.36 -5.90 1.08
C SER A 456 30.74 -4.43 1.29
N ARG A 457 31.58 -3.89 0.41
CA ARG A 457 31.97 -2.48 0.40
C ARG A 457 30.78 -1.57 0.08
N MET A 458 29.97 -1.90 -0.93
CA MET A 458 28.72 -1.16 -1.24
C MET A 458 27.77 -1.11 -0.05
N ARG A 459 27.55 -2.23 0.66
CA ARG A 459 26.76 -2.25 1.90
C ARG A 459 27.36 -1.36 2.98
N THR A 460 28.69 -1.27 3.05
CA THR A 460 29.38 -0.42 4.02
C THR A 460 29.23 1.05 3.67
N ALA A 461 29.38 1.41 2.39
CA ALA A 461 29.11 2.75 1.90
C ALA A 461 27.66 3.18 2.11
N GLU A 462 26.68 2.30 1.85
CA GLU A 462 25.26 2.56 2.10
C GLU A 462 24.99 2.93 3.58
N ARG A 463 25.64 2.23 4.53
CA ARG A 463 25.56 2.56 5.96
C ARG A 463 26.24 3.87 6.32
N LEU A 464 27.39 4.18 5.72
CA LEU A 464 28.15 5.41 6.03
C LEU A 464 27.47 6.65 5.44
N LEU A 465 26.97 6.53 4.20
CA LEU A 465 26.31 7.61 3.48
C LEU A 465 24.85 7.77 3.87
N ASN A 466 24.27 6.79 4.56
CA ASN A 466 22.83 6.74 4.85
C ASN A 466 21.97 6.86 3.57
N ARG A 467 22.39 6.17 2.50
CA ARG A 467 21.73 6.17 1.18
C ARG A 467 21.59 4.74 0.69
N ASP A 468 20.40 4.41 0.17
CA ASP A 468 20.20 3.15 -0.54
C ASP A 468 21.01 3.18 -1.85
N LEU A 469 22.07 2.38 -1.92
CA LEU A 469 22.95 2.27 -3.08
C LEU A 469 22.75 0.94 -3.81
N LEU A 470 22.10 -0.02 -3.16
CA LEU A 470 21.87 -1.34 -3.73
C LEU A 470 20.59 -1.40 -4.55
N ALA A 471 19.63 -0.52 -4.29
CA ALA A 471 18.58 -0.19 -5.24
C ALA A 471 19.07 0.95 -6.16
N LEU A 472 18.96 0.77 -7.48
CA LEU A 472 19.24 1.80 -8.50
C LEU A 472 18.19 2.92 -8.46
N GLY A 473 18.15 3.64 -7.34
CA GLY A 473 17.20 4.71 -7.04
C GLY A 473 17.93 5.99 -6.62
N PRO A 474 17.28 6.87 -5.86
CA PRO A 474 17.78 8.23 -5.66
C PRO A 474 19.12 8.32 -4.92
N GLY A 475 19.43 7.35 -4.04
CA GLY A 475 20.75 7.30 -3.39
C GLY A 475 21.90 7.03 -4.37
N THR A 476 21.65 6.26 -5.44
CA THR A 476 22.61 6.09 -6.55
C THR A 476 22.77 7.38 -7.34
N HIS A 477 21.68 8.12 -7.57
CA HIS A 477 21.74 9.39 -8.31
C HIS A 477 22.58 10.44 -7.57
N ASP A 478 22.40 10.56 -6.26
CA ASP A 478 23.22 11.43 -5.41
C ASP A 478 24.71 11.04 -5.50
N LEU A 479 25.02 9.74 -5.42
CA LEU A 479 26.39 9.24 -5.54
C LEU A 479 27.04 9.56 -6.90
N VAL A 480 26.29 9.39 -8.00
CA VAL A 480 26.76 9.70 -9.34
C VAL A 480 27.17 11.17 -9.44
N HIS A 481 26.30 12.08 -8.99
CA HIS A 481 26.58 13.51 -9.03
C HIS A 481 27.72 13.91 -8.09
N ALA A 482 27.76 13.36 -6.86
CA ALA A 482 28.81 13.65 -5.90
C ALA A 482 30.20 13.22 -6.42
N LEU A 483 30.31 12.05 -7.04
CA LEU A 483 31.56 11.60 -7.67
C LEU A 483 31.90 12.44 -8.91
N ARG A 484 30.92 12.78 -9.76
CA ARG A 484 31.14 13.64 -10.94
C ARG A 484 31.68 15.02 -10.54
N ILE A 485 31.15 15.61 -9.46
CA ILE A 485 31.65 16.89 -8.92
C ILE A 485 33.07 16.70 -8.35
N ALA A 486 33.25 15.70 -7.49
CA ALA A 486 34.52 15.48 -6.79
C ALA A 486 35.68 15.04 -7.70
N ASP A 487 35.40 14.44 -8.85
CA ASP A 487 36.41 14.03 -9.85
C ASP A 487 36.80 15.19 -10.79
N ARG A 488 36.09 16.32 -10.71
CA ARG A 488 36.39 17.56 -11.45
C ARG A 488 37.18 18.57 -10.63
N ALA A 489 37.08 18.49 -9.29
CA ALA A 489 37.92 19.27 -8.40
C ALA A 489 39.40 18.89 -8.63
N PRO A 490 40.30 19.86 -8.85
CA PRO A 490 41.71 19.62 -9.17
C PRO A 490 42.48 18.89 -8.06
#